data_AF-A0A0B0MX72-F1
#
_entry.id   AF-A0A0B0MX72-F1
#
_cell.length_a   1.000
_cell.length_b   1.000
_cell.length_c   1.000
_cell.angle_alpha   90.00
_cell.angle_beta   90.00
_cell.angle_gamma   90.00
#
_symmetry.space_group_name_H-M   'P 1'
#
loop_
_entity.id
_entity.type
_entity.pdbx_description
1 polymer ?
#
loop_
_entity_poly.entity_id
_entity_poly.type
_entity_poly.pdbx_seq_one_letter_code
_entity_poly.pdbx_strand_id
1 'polypeptide(L)'
;MSDSNKNQALDNIKERFALEVLDNYVKKALEKIWRNHKSALKKEYSKKNISLEEKLRNVLPRMLRYQWEDAVRFWNSKKGETQAEVQRLRDQMAQMQVSTVEQIAQLKVEVASREAEMFQQPQNPPS
;
A
#
# COMPACT_ATOMS: atom_id res chain seq x y z
N MET A 1 -1.88 1.19 17.63
CA MET A 1 -3.36 1.20 17.73
C MET A 1 -3.76 -0.14 18.30
N SER A 2 -4.45 -0.14 19.43
CA SER A 2 -5.08 -1.35 19.97
C SER A 2 -6.13 -1.86 18.97
N ASP A 3 -6.26 -3.17 18.81
CA ASP A 3 -7.36 -3.76 18.03
C ASP A 3 -8.73 -3.47 18.66
N SER A 4 -8.77 -2.94 19.90
CA SER A 4 -9.98 -2.51 20.60
C SER A 4 -10.87 -1.58 19.78
N ASN A 5 -10.31 -0.57 19.08
CA ASN A 5 -11.12 0.36 18.28
C ASN A 5 -11.73 -0.31 17.03
N LYS A 6 -11.09 -1.36 16.49
CA LYS A 6 -11.65 -2.13 15.38
C LYS A 6 -12.78 -3.04 15.87
N ASN A 7 -12.58 -3.69 17.01
CA ASN A 7 -13.58 -4.57 17.61
C ASN A 7 -14.82 -3.76 18.02
N GLN A 8 -14.64 -2.59 18.62
CA GLN A 8 -15.75 -1.67 18.94
C GLN A 8 -16.55 -1.25 17.69
N ALA A 9 -15.87 -0.92 16.58
CA ALA A 9 -16.56 -0.58 15.33
C ALA A 9 -17.32 -1.77 14.74
N LEU A 10 -16.76 -2.99 14.86
CA LEU A 10 -17.42 -4.21 14.44
C LEU A 10 -18.66 -4.51 15.29
N ASP A 11 -18.57 -4.33 16.59
CA ASP A 11 -19.69 -4.56 17.51
C ASP A 11 -20.82 -3.55 17.28
N ASN A 12 -20.49 -2.26 17.06
CA ASN A 12 -21.46 -1.24 16.66
C ASN A 12 -22.17 -1.56 15.33
N ILE A 13 -21.47 -2.17 14.38
CA ILE A 13 -22.05 -2.60 13.10
C ILE A 13 -22.98 -3.81 13.31
N LYS A 14 -22.56 -4.80 14.10
CA LYS A 14 -23.40 -5.97 14.41
C LYS A 14 -24.69 -5.55 15.10
N GLU A 15 -24.60 -4.65 16.09
CA GLU A 15 -25.74 -4.13 16.84
C GLU A 15 -26.69 -3.33 15.93
N ARG A 16 -26.16 -2.45 15.07
CA ARG A 16 -26.99 -1.62 14.17
C ARG A 16 -27.66 -2.39 13.04
N PHE A 17 -27.06 -3.48 12.55
CA PHE A 17 -27.55 -4.25 11.41
C PHE A 17 -28.11 -5.63 11.80
N ALA A 18 -28.23 -5.92 13.11
CA ALA A 18 -28.68 -7.19 13.65
C ALA A 18 -27.94 -8.41 13.07
N LEU A 19 -26.62 -8.27 12.85
CA LEU A 19 -25.79 -9.34 12.30
C LEU A 19 -25.25 -10.23 13.42
N GLU A 20 -25.96 -11.31 13.75
CA GLU A 20 -25.56 -12.29 14.77
C GLU A 20 -24.21 -12.95 14.44
N VAL A 21 -23.93 -13.18 13.15
CA VAL A 21 -22.65 -13.69 12.66
C VAL A 21 -22.16 -12.79 11.55
N LEU A 22 -21.03 -12.12 11.79
CA LEU A 22 -20.34 -11.38 10.76
C LEU A 22 -19.62 -12.37 9.84
N ASP A 23 -20.18 -12.60 8.65
CA ASP A 23 -19.57 -13.45 7.64
C ASP A 23 -18.13 -12.97 7.37
N ASN A 24 -17.22 -13.93 7.19
CA ASN A 24 -15.85 -13.73 6.73
C ASN A 24 -15.77 -12.81 5.50
N TYR A 25 -16.74 -12.89 4.60
CA TYR A 25 -16.83 -11.98 3.45
C TYR A 25 -17.02 -10.52 3.87
N VAL A 26 -17.97 -10.25 4.77
CA VAL A 26 -18.25 -8.89 5.28
C VAL A 26 -17.06 -8.36 6.06
N LYS A 27 -16.42 -9.19 6.89
CA LYS A 27 -15.19 -8.83 7.61
C LYS A 27 -14.08 -8.41 6.65
N LYS A 28 -13.81 -9.21 5.61
CA LYS A 28 -12.80 -8.89 4.58
C LYS A 28 -13.12 -7.59 3.84
N ALA A 29 -14.39 -7.36 3.50
CA ALA A 29 -14.85 -6.15 2.84
C ALA A 29 -14.63 -4.91 3.72
N LEU A 30 -15.00 -4.98 5.00
CA LEU A 30 -14.79 -3.90 5.97
C LEU A 30 -13.30 -3.60 6.18
N GLU A 31 -12.46 -4.63 6.31
CA GLU A 31 -11.03 -4.44 6.40
C GLU A 31 -10.44 -3.79 5.15
N LYS A 32 -10.92 -4.16 3.95
CA LYS A 32 -10.49 -3.55 2.69
C LYS A 32 -10.88 -2.08 2.62
N ILE A 33 -12.13 -1.75 2.94
CA ILE A 33 -12.64 -0.37 2.99
C ILE A 33 -11.82 0.45 3.99
N TRP A 34 -11.55 -0.10 5.18
CA TRP A 34 -10.75 0.55 6.22
C TRP A 34 -9.31 0.80 5.80
N ARG A 35 -8.65 -0.18 5.17
CA ARG A 35 -7.30 -0.03 4.60
C ARG A 35 -7.26 1.07 3.54
N ASN A 36 -8.22 1.06 2.61
CA ASN A 36 -8.32 2.06 1.54
C ASN A 36 -8.54 3.46 2.10
N HIS A 37 -9.46 3.59 3.06
CA HIS A 37 -9.73 4.87 3.72
C HIS A 37 -8.48 5.41 4.42
N LYS A 38 -7.80 4.59 5.22
CA LYS A 38 -6.53 4.97 5.86
C LYS A 38 -5.44 5.37 4.86
N SER A 39 -5.35 4.68 3.72
CA SER A 39 -4.40 5.02 2.66
C SER A 39 -4.69 6.40 2.06
N ALA A 40 -5.96 6.68 1.74
CA ALA A 40 -6.39 7.99 1.25
C ALA A 40 -6.04 9.11 2.25
N LEU A 41 -6.34 8.90 3.54
CA LEU A 41 -5.98 9.84 4.61
C LEU A 41 -4.46 10.06 4.69
N LYS A 42 -3.67 8.98 4.67
CA LYS A 42 -2.21 9.11 4.71
C LYS A 42 -1.70 9.91 3.51
N LYS A 43 -2.26 9.69 2.31
CA LYS A 43 -1.86 10.43 1.09
C LYS A 43 -2.16 11.93 1.21
N GLU A 44 -3.34 12.30 1.71
CA GLU A 44 -3.77 13.70 1.81
C GLU A 44 -3.04 14.49 2.90
N TYR A 45 -2.74 13.84 4.03
CA TYR A 45 -2.23 14.52 5.23
C TYR A 45 -0.75 14.26 5.52
N SER A 46 -0.12 13.26 4.91
CA SER A 46 1.33 13.02 5.05
C SER A 46 2.17 13.82 4.06
N LYS A 47 1.62 14.20 2.90
CA LYS A 47 2.37 14.89 1.84
C LYS A 47 2.36 16.42 1.94
N LYS A 48 1.43 16.99 2.70
CA LYS A 48 1.33 18.44 2.85
C LYS A 48 2.19 18.90 4.02
N ASN A 49 2.89 20.02 3.87
CA ASN A 49 3.61 20.74 4.93
C ASN A 49 2.61 21.39 5.92
N ILE A 50 1.69 20.60 6.44
CA ILE A 50 0.70 21.04 7.43
C ILE A 50 1.27 20.73 8.80
N SER A 51 1.25 21.72 9.68
CA SER A 51 1.67 21.56 11.08
C SER A 51 0.78 20.54 11.81
N LEU A 52 1.29 19.94 12.89
CA LEU A 52 0.52 19.01 13.72
C LEU A 52 -0.79 19.65 14.22
N GLU A 53 -0.71 20.91 14.66
CA GLU A 53 -1.83 21.68 15.19
C GLU A 53 -2.94 21.89 14.14
N GLU A 54 -2.54 22.19 12.91
CA GLU A 54 -3.46 22.40 11.81
C GLU A 54 -4.07 21.08 11.29
N LYS A 55 -3.35 19.96 11.40
CA LYS A 55 -3.94 18.62 11.19
C LYS A 55 -5.02 18.32 12.23
N LEU A 56 -4.80 18.68 13.49
CA LEU A 56 -5.77 18.44 14.57
C LEU A 56 -7.03 19.32 14.47
N ARG A 57 -6.90 20.55 13.93
CA ARG A 57 -8.05 21.43 13.67
C ARG A 57 -8.94 20.95 12.52
N ASN A 58 -8.35 20.40 11.46
CA ASN A 58 -9.06 19.97 10.26
C ASN A 58 -9.61 18.54 10.37
N VAL A 59 -10.48 18.30 11.36
CA VAL A 59 -11.17 17.00 11.52
C VAL A 59 -12.08 16.75 10.32
N LEU A 60 -11.91 15.62 9.66
CA LEU A 60 -12.76 15.26 8.53
C LEU A 60 -14.23 15.11 8.95
N PRO A 61 -15.20 15.61 8.17
CA PRO A 61 -16.63 15.56 8.50
C PRO A 61 -17.18 14.15 8.78
N ARG A 62 -16.49 13.10 8.32
CA ARG A 62 -16.87 11.68 8.48
C ARG A 62 -16.09 10.95 9.58
N MET A 63 -15.25 11.63 10.36
CA MET A 63 -14.39 11.02 11.38
C MET A 63 -14.71 11.61 12.75
N LEU A 64 -14.83 10.76 13.76
CA LEU A 64 -14.98 11.22 15.13
C LEU A 64 -13.67 11.89 15.57
N ARG A 65 -13.77 13.05 16.25
CA ARG A 65 -12.62 13.86 16.66
C ARG A 65 -11.56 13.03 17.40
N TYR A 66 -11.95 12.20 18.37
CA TYR A 66 -11.01 11.35 19.11
C TYR A 66 -10.30 10.33 18.21
N GLN A 67 -10.99 9.75 17.22
CA GLN A 67 -10.39 8.79 16.28
C GLN A 67 -9.36 9.46 15.37
N TRP A 68 -9.66 10.70 14.95
CA TRP A 68 -8.74 11.52 14.17
C TRP A 68 -7.50 11.89 14.98
N GLU A 69 -7.69 12.37 16.21
CA GLU A 69 -6.60 12.72 17.12
C GLU A 69 -5.69 11.53 17.41
N ASP A 70 -6.25 10.34 17.68
CA ASP A 70 -5.48 9.11 17.89
C ASP A 70 -4.66 8.73 16.65
N ALA A 71 -5.24 8.85 15.46
CA ALA A 71 -4.55 8.55 14.20
C ALA A 71 -3.40 9.53 13.93
N VAL A 72 -3.64 10.82 14.12
CA VAL A 72 -2.63 11.87 13.98
C VAL A 72 -1.52 11.69 15.00
N ARG A 73 -1.84 11.45 16.28
CA ARG A 73 -0.85 11.16 17.33
C ARG A 73 -0.01 9.94 16.99
N PHE A 74 -0.64 8.88 16.48
CA PHE A 74 0.07 7.67 16.07
C PHE A 74 1.04 7.93 14.91
N TRP A 75 0.62 8.64 13.85
CA TRP A 75 1.49 8.94 12.71
C TRP A 75 2.68 9.82 13.06
N ASN A 76 2.51 10.73 14.02
CA ASN A 76 3.59 11.59 14.51
C ASN A 76 4.41 10.96 15.65
N SER A 77 4.09 9.73 16.05
CA SER A 77 4.87 9.01 17.06
C SER A 77 6.09 8.33 16.45
N LYS A 78 7.12 8.06 17.27
CA LYS A 78 8.31 7.32 16.83
C LYS A 78 7.98 5.97 16.20
N LYS A 79 6.98 5.27 16.76
CA LYS A 79 6.48 3.99 16.23
C LYS A 79 5.85 4.15 14.84
N GLY A 80 5.09 5.23 14.63
CA GLY A 80 4.51 5.56 13.33
C GLY A 80 5.58 5.87 12.29
N GLU A 81 6.62 6.61 12.68
CA GLU A 81 7.78 6.93 11.86
C GLU A 81 8.55 5.67 11.44
N THR A 82 8.91 4.80 12.40
CA THR A 82 9.60 3.53 12.11
C THR A 82 8.78 2.65 11.16
N GLN A 83 7.45 2.57 11.35
CA GLN A 83 6.59 1.80 10.46
C GLN A 83 6.52 2.41 9.05
N ALA A 84 6.55 3.75 8.94
CA ALA A 84 6.60 4.42 7.64
C ALA A 84 7.91 4.12 6.90
N GLU A 85 9.04 4.12 7.61
CA GLU A 85 10.36 3.81 7.04
C GLU A 85 10.45 2.36 6.55
N VAL A 86 9.97 1.39 7.34
CA VAL A 86 9.91 -0.02 6.91
C VAL A 86 9.07 -0.17 5.63
N GLN A 87 7.96 0.55 5.52
CA GLN A 87 7.14 0.51 4.31
C GLN A 87 7.88 1.11 3.11
N ARG A 88 8.58 2.24 3.30
CA ARG A 88 9.38 2.86 2.24
C ARG A 88 10.47 1.92 1.71
N LEU A 89 11.19 1.26 2.62
CA LEU A 89 12.21 0.27 2.25
C LEU A 89 11.61 -0.90 1.48
N ARG A 90 10.44 -1.40 1.90
CA ARG A 90 9.72 -2.45 1.18
C ARG A 90 9.33 -2.02 -0.24
N ASP A 91 8.81 -0.79 -0.38
CA ASP A 91 8.41 -0.25 -1.68
C ASP A 91 9.62 -0.09 -2.61
N GLN A 92 10.77 0.36 -2.07
CA GLN A 92 12.04 0.42 -2.82
C GLN A 92 12.51 -0.97 -3.26
N MET A 93 12.45 -1.97 -2.37
CA MET A 93 12.79 -3.34 -2.71
C MET A 93 11.89 -3.90 -3.82
N ALA A 94 10.59 -3.63 -3.77
CA ALA A 94 9.66 -4.04 -4.82
C ALA A 94 9.98 -3.36 -6.16
N GLN A 95 10.31 -2.07 -6.17
CA GLN A 95 10.72 -1.35 -7.38
C GLN A 95 12.02 -1.93 -7.97
N MET A 96 13.02 -2.22 -7.14
CA MET A 96 14.26 -2.84 -7.59
C MET A 96 13.98 -4.22 -8.20
N GLN A 97 13.13 -5.03 -7.59
CA GLN A 97 12.74 -6.34 -8.14
C GLN A 97 12.07 -6.20 -9.51
N VAL A 98 11.15 -5.25 -9.67
CA VAL A 98 10.49 -4.99 -10.96
C VAL A 98 11.52 -4.58 -12.02
N SER A 99 12.42 -3.64 -11.68
CA SER A 99 13.48 -3.22 -12.59
C SER A 99 14.44 -4.35 -12.98
N THR A 100 14.78 -5.24 -12.05
CA THR A 100 15.60 -6.43 -12.34
C THR A 100 14.89 -7.38 -13.31
N VAL A 101 13.60 -7.65 -13.09
CA VAL A 101 12.82 -8.52 -13.99
C VAL A 101 12.72 -7.93 -15.39
N GLU A 102 12.51 -6.62 -15.50
CA GLU A 102 12.49 -5.90 -16.78
C GLU A 102 13.83 -6.00 -17.52
N GLN A 103 14.95 -5.80 -16.82
CA GLN A 103 16.29 -5.94 -17.41
C GLN A 103 16.57 -7.37 -17.88
N ILE A 104 16.19 -8.39 -17.11
CA ILE A 104 16.32 -9.80 -17.51
C ILE A 104 15.50 -10.08 -18.77
N ALA A 105 14.28 -9.55 -18.87
CA ALA A 105 13.45 -9.72 -20.05
C ALA A 105 14.09 -9.10 -21.29
N GLN A 106 14.64 -7.88 -21.17
CA GLN A 106 15.34 -7.20 -22.27
C GLN A 106 16.57 -7.98 -22.74
N LEU A 107 17.40 -8.45 -21.81
CA LEU A 107 18.58 -9.27 -22.15
C LEU A 107 18.19 -10.57 -22.85
N LYS A 108 17.11 -11.23 -22.43
CA LYS A 108 16.62 -12.44 -23.10
C LYS A 108 16.18 -12.18 -24.54
N VAL A 109 15.51 -11.05 -24.80
CA VAL A 109 15.10 -10.66 -26.14
C VAL A 109 16.32 -10.36 -27.01
N GLU A 110 17.29 -9.61 -26.49
CA GLU A 110 18.54 -9.29 -27.20
C GLU A 110 19.35 -10.56 -27.55
N VAL A 111 19.46 -11.50 -26.61
CA VAL A 111 20.13 -12.78 -26.86
C VAL A 111 19.41 -13.58 -27.95
N ALA A 112 18.08 -13.66 -27.92
CA ALA A 112 17.31 -14.36 -28.93
C ALA A 112 17.45 -13.72 -30.33
N SER A 113 17.49 -12.38 -30.41
CA SER A 113 17.75 -11.67 -31.66
C SER A 113 19.13 -11.99 -32.23
N ARG A 114 20.18 -11.97 -31.39
CA ARG A 114 21.55 -12.32 -31.83
C ARG A 114 21.68 -13.78 -32.25
N GLU A 115 21.02 -14.70 -31.55
CA GLU A 115 20.98 -16.11 -31.95
C GLU A 115 20.32 -16.25 -33.32
N ALA A 116 19.17 -15.60 -33.54
CA ALA A 116 18.47 -15.65 -34.84
C ALA A 116 19.30 -15.06 -35.99
N GLU A 117 20.06 -13.99 -35.76
CA GLU A 117 20.97 -13.40 -36.74
C GLU A 117 22.16 -14.31 -37.06
N MET A 118 22.72 -14.99 -36.04
CA MET A 118 23.84 -15.92 -36.23
C MET A 118 23.46 -17.13 -37.09
N PHE A 119 22.23 -17.62 -36.97
CA PHE A 119 21.72 -18.72 -37.81
C PHE A 119 21.19 -18.27 -39.19
N GLN A 120 21.12 -16.96 -39.47
CA GLN A 120 20.73 -16.40 -40.78
C GLN A 120 21.93 -16.04 -41.68
N GLN A 121 23.18 -16.15 -41.22
CA GLN A 121 24.34 -15.92 -42.08
C GLN A 121 24.45 -17.01 -43.18
N PRO A 122 24.46 -16.64 -44.48
CA PRO A 122 24.61 -17.61 -45.56
C PRO A 122 25.99 -18.27 -45.47
N GLN A 123 25.98 -19.59 -45.25
CA GLN A 123 27.16 -20.44 -45.43
C GLN A 123 27.51 -20.44 -46.92
N ASN A 124 28.27 -19.45 -47.38
CA ASN A 124 28.87 -19.50 -48.71
C ASN A 124 30.00 -20.56 -48.67
N PRO A 125 29.87 -21.68 -49.40
CA PRO A 125 30.92 -22.69 -49.43
C PRO A 125 32.18 -22.11 -50.10
N PRO A 126 33.38 -22.41 -49.57
CA PRO A 126 34.63 -21.98 -50.20
C PRO A 126 34.80 -22.71 -51.55
N SER A 127 35.12 -21.92 -52.59
CA SER A 127 35.44 -22.38 -53.95
C SER A 127 36.68 -23.27 -54.01
#